data_AF-A0A9E3DJY9-F1
#
_entry.id   AF-A0A9E3DJY9-F1
#
_cell.length_a   1.000
_cell.length_b   1.000
_cell.length_c   1.000
_cell.angle_alpha   90.00
_cell.angle_beta   90.00
_cell.angle_gamma   90.00
#
_symmetry.space_group_name_H-M   'P 1'
#
loop_
_entity.id
_entity.type
_entity.pdbx_description
1 polymer ?
#
loop_
_entity_poly.entity_id
_entity_poly.type
_entity_poly.pdbx_seq_one_letter_code
_entity_poly.pdbx_strand_id
1 'polypeptide(L)'
;MAGRSWRSPPLAAVPLLAVLAAVAPAAGQGQLQSPADRQVNTIKQVFEKLSGCWKPPPPWKATPMDITVIVSFNRSGAIMGRPRITYESPKATDDDRLAYRVAVMEALQRCSPMPFTETMAGAIAGHPFAVQFRNHLQSQEKRA
;
A
#
# COMPACT_ATOMS: atom_id res chain seq x y z
N MET A 1 -49.82 69.85 -25.28
CA MET A 1 -49.17 70.82 -24.37
C MET A 1 -48.13 70.08 -23.54
N ALA A 2 -46.90 70.63 -23.47
CA ALA A 2 -45.74 70.22 -22.66
C ALA A 2 -45.23 68.77 -22.85
N GLY A 3 -44.02 68.48 -23.32
CA GLY A 3 -42.74 69.19 -23.19
C GLY A 3 -41.93 68.57 -22.05
N ARG A 4 -40.92 67.76 -22.38
CA ARG A 4 -39.60 67.73 -21.72
C ARG A 4 -38.72 66.59 -22.27
N SER A 5 -37.59 67.03 -22.81
CA SER A 5 -36.39 66.26 -23.08
C SER A 5 -35.84 65.66 -21.78
N TRP A 6 -35.44 64.38 -21.82
CA TRP A 6 -34.56 63.83 -20.80
C TRP A 6 -33.32 63.22 -21.44
N ARG A 7 -32.20 63.73 -20.95
CA ARG A 7 -30.81 63.51 -21.34
C ARG A 7 -30.34 62.11 -20.90
N SER A 8 -29.57 61.44 -21.74
CA SER A 8 -28.82 60.24 -21.39
C SER A 8 -27.69 60.56 -20.41
N PRO A 9 -27.43 59.72 -19.39
CA PRO A 9 -26.21 59.81 -18.60
C PRO A 9 -25.04 59.07 -19.29
N PRO A 10 -23.79 59.49 -19.01
CA PRO A 10 -22.59 58.95 -19.66
C PRO A 10 -22.17 57.59 -19.07
N LEU A 11 -21.58 56.77 -19.94
CA LEU A 11 -20.90 55.52 -19.63
C LEU A 11 -19.75 55.80 -18.65
N ALA A 12 -19.93 55.47 -17.37
CA ALA A 12 -18.84 55.41 -16.41
C ALA A 12 -18.11 54.08 -16.60
N ALA A 13 -16.88 54.15 -17.10
CA ALA A 13 -15.96 53.03 -17.17
C ALA A 13 -15.64 52.55 -15.74
N VAL A 14 -16.17 51.38 -15.39
CA VAL A 14 -15.80 50.68 -14.15
C VAL A 14 -14.41 50.05 -14.39
N PRO A 15 -13.38 50.39 -13.61
CA PRO A 15 -12.10 49.71 -13.75
C PRO A 15 -12.25 48.28 -13.22
N LEU A 16 -12.00 47.31 -14.10
CA LEU A 16 -11.85 45.90 -13.73
C LEU A 16 -10.65 45.79 -12.80
N LEU A 17 -10.89 45.68 -11.49
CA LEU A 17 -9.90 45.22 -10.54
C LEU A 17 -9.59 43.75 -10.85
N ALA A 18 -8.50 43.52 -11.59
CA ALA A 18 -7.96 42.20 -11.83
C ALA A 18 -7.44 41.62 -10.50
N VAL A 19 -8.23 40.76 -9.87
CA VAL A 19 -7.80 39.95 -8.74
C VAL A 19 -6.83 38.90 -9.27
N LEU A 20 -5.52 39.14 -9.10
CA LEU A 20 -4.47 38.16 -9.34
C LEU A 20 -4.56 37.08 -8.25
N ALA A 21 -5.29 36.01 -8.54
CA ALA A 21 -5.25 34.78 -7.74
C ALA A 21 -3.85 34.16 -7.87
N ALA A 22 -3.04 34.26 -6.83
CA ALA A 22 -1.77 33.56 -6.72
C ALA A 22 -2.04 32.04 -6.65
N VAL A 23 -1.89 31.36 -7.78
CA VAL A 23 -1.82 29.90 -7.84
C VAL A 23 -0.46 29.46 -7.29
N ALA A 24 -0.42 29.14 -5.99
CA ALA A 24 0.72 28.47 -5.39
C ALA A 24 0.81 27.04 -5.96
N PRO A 25 1.96 26.60 -6.51
CA PRO A 25 2.12 25.21 -6.86
C PRO A 25 2.16 24.41 -5.57
N ALA A 26 1.20 23.50 -5.39
CA ALA A 26 1.30 22.44 -4.40
C ALA A 26 2.47 21.54 -4.81
N ALA A 27 3.68 21.90 -4.37
CA ALA A 27 4.81 20.99 -4.38
C ALA A 27 4.46 19.86 -3.41
N GLY A 28 3.92 18.76 -3.97
CA GLY A 28 3.70 17.53 -3.25
C GLY A 28 5.01 17.12 -2.60
N GLN A 29 5.06 17.17 -1.27
CA GLN A 29 6.17 16.68 -0.48
C GLN A 29 6.15 15.15 -0.55
N GLY A 30 6.68 14.60 -1.65
CA GLY A 30 7.14 13.22 -1.63
C GLY A 30 8.30 13.16 -0.65
N GLN A 31 8.03 12.75 0.59
CA GLN A 31 9.09 12.46 1.57
C GLN A 31 10.06 11.47 0.92
N LEU A 32 11.25 11.95 0.53
CA LEU A 32 12.35 11.10 0.13
C LEU A 32 12.76 10.32 1.39
N GLN A 33 12.19 9.13 1.55
CA GLN A 33 12.61 8.18 2.57
C GLN A 33 14.09 7.88 2.35
N SER A 34 14.89 8.04 3.41
CA SER A 34 16.32 7.80 3.35
C SER A 34 16.56 6.34 2.93
N PRO A 35 17.67 6.01 2.25
CA PRO A 35 17.98 4.62 1.88
C PRO A 35 17.94 3.66 3.08
N ALA A 36 18.27 4.17 4.28
CA ALA A 36 18.19 3.44 5.54
C ALA A 36 16.75 3.07 5.95
N ASP A 37 15.77 3.94 5.67
CA ASP A 37 14.34 3.68 5.97
C ASP A 37 13.76 2.58 5.07
N ARG A 38 14.45 2.23 3.98
CA ARG A 38 14.09 1.14 3.08
C ARG A 38 14.70 -0.20 3.48
N GLN A 39 15.72 -0.23 4.34
CA GLN A 39 16.41 -1.47 4.71
C GLN A 39 15.74 -2.17 5.89
N VAL A 40 15.74 -3.50 5.86
CA VAL A 40 15.21 -4.37 6.91
C VAL A 40 16.37 -4.86 7.77
N ASN A 41 16.43 -4.40 9.02
CA ASN A 41 17.50 -4.71 9.96
C ASN A 41 17.03 -5.49 11.20
N THR A 42 15.72 -5.72 11.35
CA THR A 42 15.15 -6.43 12.51
C THR A 42 14.08 -7.43 12.08
N ILE A 43 13.87 -8.48 12.86
CA ILE A 43 12.79 -9.45 12.62
C ILE A 43 11.42 -8.77 12.58
N LYS A 44 11.19 -7.75 13.42
CA LYS A 44 9.95 -6.96 13.39
C LYS A 44 9.71 -6.32 12.02
N GLN A 45 10.74 -5.69 11.46
CA GLN A 45 10.67 -5.06 10.14
C GLN A 45 10.45 -6.08 9.01
N VAL A 46 10.89 -7.34 9.16
CA VAL A 46 10.57 -8.43 8.22
C VAL A 46 9.05 -8.61 8.13
N PHE A 47 8.39 -8.78 9.27
CA PHE A 47 6.93 -8.97 9.32
C PHE A 47 6.17 -7.72 8.91
N GLU A 48 6.63 -6.53 9.29
CA GLU A 48 6.06 -5.26 8.82
C GLU A 48 6.15 -5.15 7.29
N LYS A 49 7.30 -5.48 6.70
CA LYS A 49 7.47 -5.45 5.24
C LYS A 49 6.56 -6.46 4.54
N LEU A 50 6.52 -7.70 5.03
CA LEU A 50 5.65 -8.76 4.48
C LEU A 50 4.17 -8.40 4.57
N SER A 51 3.73 -7.85 5.71
CA SER A 51 2.36 -7.37 5.86
C SER A 51 2.03 -6.19 4.93
N GLY A 52 3.01 -5.35 4.61
CA GLY A 52 2.88 -4.28 3.61
C GLY A 52 2.72 -4.81 2.17
N CYS A 53 3.29 -5.97 1.85
CA CYS A 53 3.12 -6.64 0.54
C CYS A 53 1.84 -7.46 0.43
N TRP A 54 1.14 -7.69 1.55
CA TRP A 54 -0.08 -8.48 1.59
C TRP A 54 -1.25 -7.77 0.91
N LYS A 55 -1.81 -8.44 -0.09
CA LYS A 55 -3.07 -8.06 -0.73
C LYS A 55 -3.97 -9.28 -0.69
N PRO A 56 -4.95 -9.34 0.22
CA PRO A 56 -5.85 -10.48 0.29
C PRO A 56 -6.73 -10.54 -0.96
N PRO A 57 -7.28 -11.71 -1.29
CA PRO A 57 -8.31 -11.82 -2.31
C PRO A 57 -9.49 -10.87 -2.00
N PRO A 58 -10.11 -10.25 -3.02
CA PRO A 58 -11.28 -9.41 -2.82
C PRO A 58 -12.47 -10.25 -2.33
N PRO A 59 -13.45 -9.63 -1.62
CA PRO A 59 -14.53 -10.36 -0.95
C PRO A 59 -15.46 -11.12 -1.90
N TRP A 60 -15.53 -10.73 -3.18
CA TRP A 60 -16.29 -11.45 -4.20
C TRP A 60 -15.59 -12.70 -4.72
N LYS A 61 -14.29 -12.87 -4.43
CA LYS A 61 -13.47 -14.00 -4.90
C LYS A 61 -13.26 -15.07 -3.82
N ALA A 62 -13.18 -14.68 -2.55
CA ALA A 62 -12.99 -15.62 -1.44
C ALA A 62 -13.53 -15.05 -0.13
N THR A 63 -14.00 -15.97 0.72
CA THR A 63 -14.36 -15.67 2.11
C THR A 63 -13.09 -15.36 2.92
N PRO A 64 -13.12 -14.38 3.84
CA PRO A 64 -11.95 -14.06 4.64
C PRO A 64 -11.47 -15.26 5.48
N MET A 65 -10.20 -15.62 5.33
CA MET A 65 -9.54 -16.68 6.10
C MET A 65 -8.12 -16.28 6.53
N ASP A 66 -7.59 -17.06 7.47
CA ASP A 66 -6.20 -16.99 7.90
C ASP A 66 -5.39 -18.09 7.20
N ILE A 67 -4.16 -17.74 6.82
CA ILE A 67 -3.20 -18.66 6.18
C ILE A 67 -1.79 -18.42 6.71
N THR A 68 -1.05 -19.50 6.98
CA THR A 68 0.34 -19.43 7.45
C THR A 68 1.27 -20.09 6.44
N VAL A 69 2.34 -19.38 6.08
CA VAL A 69 3.40 -19.87 5.20
C VAL A 69 4.73 -19.90 5.95
N ILE A 70 5.49 -20.98 5.76
CA ILE A 70 6.91 -21.04 6.10
C ILE A 70 7.71 -20.63 4.88
N VAL A 71 8.55 -19.60 5.03
CA VAL A 71 9.44 -19.09 3.98
C VAL A 71 10.83 -18.84 4.54
N SER A 72 11.87 -19.07 3.75
CA SER A 72 13.25 -18.69 4.08
C SER A 72 13.78 -17.74 3.02
N PHE A 73 14.76 -16.92 3.37
CA PHE A 73 15.45 -16.02 2.44
C PHE A 73 16.95 -16.33 2.40
N ASN A 74 17.61 -16.03 1.30
CA ASN A 74 19.07 -16.05 1.22
C ASN A 74 19.67 -14.68 1.63
N ARG A 75 21.00 -14.54 1.55
CA ARG A 75 21.68 -13.27 1.87
C ARG A 75 21.31 -12.09 0.97
N SER A 76 20.88 -12.34 -0.28
CA SER A 76 20.43 -11.28 -1.19
C SER A 76 18.96 -10.89 -0.96
N GLY A 77 18.29 -11.49 0.03
CA GLY A 77 16.87 -11.27 0.30
C GLY A 77 15.93 -11.98 -0.66
N ALA A 78 16.43 -12.82 -1.56
CA ALA A 78 15.59 -13.64 -2.42
C ALA A 78 15.05 -14.85 -1.64
N ILE A 79 13.88 -15.35 -2.04
CA ILE A 79 13.30 -16.56 -1.45
C ILE A 79 14.25 -17.74 -1.68
N MET A 80 14.56 -18.44 -0.60
CA MET A 80 15.38 -19.65 -0.60
C MET A 80 14.47 -20.88 -0.40
N GLY A 81 14.50 -21.79 -1.36
CA GLY A 81 13.67 -22.99 -1.34
C GLY A 81 12.22 -22.72 -1.75
N ARG A 82 11.32 -23.65 -1.39
CA ARG A 82 9.89 -23.57 -1.71
C ARG A 82 9.12 -23.11 -0.48
N PRO A 83 8.40 -21.98 -0.52
CA PRO A 83 7.48 -21.61 0.55
C PRO A 83 6.46 -22.73 0.78
N ARG A 84 6.17 -23.04 2.05
CA ARG A 84 5.26 -24.14 2.42
C ARG A 84 4.10 -23.61 3.25
N ILE A 85 2.87 -23.88 2.82
CA ILE A 85 1.69 -23.60 3.61
C ILE A 85 1.61 -24.61 4.75
N THR A 86 1.51 -24.12 5.99
CA THR A 86 1.43 -24.96 7.20
C THR A 86 0.10 -24.84 7.93
N TYR A 87 -0.69 -23.83 7.60
CA TYR A 87 -2.02 -23.65 8.16
C TYR A 87 -2.92 -22.93 7.16
N GLU A 88 -4.18 -23.35 7.15
CA GLU A 88 -5.28 -22.70 6.46
C GLU A 88 -6.53 -22.87 7.33
N SER A 89 -7.41 -21.88 7.38
CA SER A 89 -8.60 -21.96 8.22
C SER A 89 -9.44 -23.22 7.95
N PRO A 90 -9.94 -23.93 8.99
CA PRO A 90 -10.65 -25.20 8.80
C PRO A 90 -11.92 -25.11 7.95
N LYS A 91 -12.61 -23.97 7.99
CA LYS A 91 -13.90 -23.76 7.32
C LYS A 91 -13.77 -23.18 5.90
N ALA A 92 -12.55 -22.95 5.41
CA ALA A 92 -12.32 -22.44 4.06
C ALA A 92 -12.65 -23.51 3.01
N THR A 93 -13.37 -23.12 1.96
CA THR A 93 -13.61 -23.95 0.78
C THR A 93 -12.32 -24.15 -0.02
N ASP A 94 -12.30 -25.09 -0.97
CA ASP A 94 -11.12 -25.31 -1.82
C ASP A 94 -10.80 -24.08 -2.69
N ASP A 95 -11.83 -23.36 -3.14
CA ASP A 95 -11.68 -22.11 -3.90
C ASP A 95 -11.09 -20.99 -3.03
N ASP A 96 -11.54 -20.86 -1.77
CA ASP A 96 -10.96 -19.91 -0.81
C ASP A 96 -9.47 -20.22 -0.59
N ARG A 97 -9.15 -21.50 -0.33
CA ARG A 97 -7.76 -21.95 -0.12
C ARG A 97 -6.90 -21.63 -1.33
N LEU A 98 -7.36 -21.96 -2.53
CA LEU A 98 -6.63 -21.68 -3.76
C LEU A 98 -6.39 -20.17 -3.93
N ALA A 99 -7.42 -19.35 -3.75
CA ALA A 99 -7.31 -17.89 -3.88
C ALA A 99 -6.29 -17.31 -2.89
N TYR A 100 -6.30 -17.79 -1.64
CA TYR A 100 -5.36 -17.34 -0.62
C TYR A 100 -3.93 -17.86 -0.83
N ARG A 101 -3.74 -19.10 -1.29
CA ARG A 101 -2.41 -19.62 -1.66
C ARG A 101 -1.77 -18.77 -2.76
N VAL A 102 -2.55 -18.40 -3.78
CA VAL A 102 -2.10 -17.49 -4.83
C VAL A 102 -1.71 -16.14 -4.23
N ALA A 103 -2.58 -15.53 -3.43
CA ALA A 103 -2.30 -14.24 -2.78
C ALA A 103 -1.03 -14.26 -1.91
N VAL A 104 -0.76 -15.37 -1.20
CA VAL A 104 0.46 -15.58 -0.42
C VAL A 104 1.68 -15.55 -1.32
N MET A 105 1.68 -16.35 -2.39
CA MET A 105 2.82 -16.42 -3.30
C MET A 105 3.09 -15.07 -3.97
N GLU A 106 2.04 -14.35 -4.39
CA GLU A 106 2.20 -13.00 -4.93
C GLU A 106 2.73 -12.00 -3.89
N ALA A 107 2.30 -12.09 -2.63
CA ALA A 107 2.81 -11.24 -1.56
C ALA A 107 4.31 -11.46 -1.33
N LEU A 108 4.74 -12.72 -1.32
CA LEU A 108 6.15 -13.08 -1.23
C LEU A 108 6.95 -12.56 -2.43
N GLN A 109 6.41 -12.66 -3.64
CA GLN A 109 7.03 -12.11 -4.86
C GLN A 109 7.16 -10.59 -4.80
N ARG A 110 6.12 -9.87 -4.37
CA ARG A 110 6.15 -8.40 -4.21
C ARG A 110 7.20 -7.92 -3.20
N CYS A 111 7.49 -8.74 -2.21
CA CYS A 111 8.44 -8.42 -1.14
C CYS A 111 9.86 -8.91 -1.41
N SER A 112 10.09 -9.60 -2.52
CA SER A 112 11.39 -10.20 -2.85
C SER A 112 12.05 -9.49 -4.04
N PRO A 113 13.35 -9.19 -4.00
CA PRO A 113 14.26 -9.43 -2.88
C PRO A 113 13.98 -8.50 -1.69
N MET A 114 13.99 -9.05 -0.47
CA MET A 114 13.82 -8.27 0.74
C MET A 114 15.11 -7.46 1.01
N PRO A 115 15.03 -6.14 1.24
CA PRO A 115 16.19 -5.28 1.31
C PRO A 115 16.90 -5.38 2.67
N PHE A 116 17.51 -6.52 2.97
CA PHE A 116 18.22 -6.74 4.22
C PHE A 116 19.48 -5.89 4.32
N THR A 117 19.81 -5.44 5.53
CA THR A 117 21.18 -5.01 5.86
C THR A 117 22.12 -6.22 5.82
N GLU A 118 23.42 -5.98 5.71
CA GLU A 118 24.40 -7.06 5.76
C GLU A 118 24.33 -7.85 7.08
N THR A 119 24.21 -7.16 8.21
CA THR A 119 24.07 -7.78 9.54
C THR A 119 22.82 -8.66 9.61
N MET A 120 21.69 -8.18 9.12
CA MET A 120 20.44 -8.94 9.12
C MET A 120 20.53 -10.14 8.18
N ALA A 121 21.01 -9.94 6.94
CA ALA A 121 21.21 -11.01 5.96
C ALA A 121 22.14 -12.11 6.50
N GLY A 122 23.19 -11.75 7.23
CA GLY A 122 24.08 -12.69 7.90
C GLY A 122 23.39 -13.51 8.99
N ALA A 123 22.48 -12.90 9.75
CA ALA A 123 21.76 -13.55 10.84
C ALA A 123 20.63 -14.48 10.37
N ILE A 124 19.91 -14.13 9.30
CA ILE A 124 18.66 -14.81 8.94
C ILE A 124 18.73 -15.65 7.65
N ALA A 125 19.81 -15.59 6.88
CA ALA A 125 19.91 -16.39 5.66
C ALA A 125 19.70 -17.89 5.97
N GLY A 126 18.80 -18.53 5.22
CA GLY A 126 18.40 -19.93 5.40
C GLY A 126 17.42 -20.19 6.55
N HIS A 127 17.19 -19.23 7.45
CA HIS A 127 16.32 -19.42 8.60
C HIS A 127 14.84 -19.32 8.20
N PRO A 128 13.99 -20.30 8.57
CA PRO A 128 12.58 -20.29 8.24
C PRO A 128 11.79 -19.30 9.10
N PHE A 129 10.93 -18.52 8.46
CA PHE A 129 9.94 -17.65 9.09
C PHE A 129 8.54 -18.24 8.91
N ALA A 130 7.81 -18.39 10.01
CA ALA A 130 6.38 -18.68 9.97
C ALA A 130 5.59 -17.36 9.90
N VAL A 131 5.01 -17.07 8.74
CA VAL A 131 4.30 -15.83 8.45
C VAL A 131 2.82 -16.11 8.36
N GLN A 132 2.03 -15.55 9.28
CA GLN A 132 0.58 -15.64 9.24
C GLN A 132 0.01 -14.39 8.58
N PHE A 133 -0.71 -14.57 7.47
CA PHE A 133 -1.54 -13.53 6.89
C PHE A 133 -2.96 -13.67 7.41
N ARG A 134 -3.42 -12.62 8.08
CA ARG A 134 -4.79 -12.53 8.60
C ARG A 134 -5.58 -11.58 7.73
N ASN A 135 -6.83 -11.93 7.45
CA ASN A 135 -7.76 -11.05 6.77
C ASN A 135 -9.06 -11.06 7.55
N HIS A 136 -9.15 -10.19 8.57
CA HIS A 136 -10.41 -9.96 9.27
C HIS A 136 -11.13 -8.79 8.60
N LEU A 137 -12.46 -8.84 8.47
CA LEU A 137 -13.29 -7.82 7.83
C LEU A 137 -13.01 -6.40 8.37
N GLN A 138 -12.68 -6.26 9.67
CA GLN A 138 -12.29 -4.98 10.29
C GLN A 138 -11.02 -4.34 9.72
N SER A 139 -10.09 -5.13 9.14
CA SER A 139 -8.88 -4.59 8.52
C SER A 139 -9.15 -3.97 7.13
N GLN A 140 -10.29 -4.28 6.51
CA GLN A 140 -10.68 -3.77 5.20
C GLN A 140 -11.37 -2.41 5.32
N GLU A 141 -12.25 -2.25 6.32
CA GLU A 141 -12.96 -0.99 6.59
C GLU A 141 -12.02 0.17 6.93
N LYS A 142 -10.85 -0.10 7.52
CA LYS A 142 -9.82 0.93 7.77
C LYS A 142 -8.99 1.33 6.54
N ARG A 143 -9.13 0.63 5.41
CA ARG A 143 -8.33 0.85 4.19
C ARG A 143 -9.18 1.36 3.00
N ALA A 144 -10.50 1.43 3.15
CA ALA A 144 -11.44 2.02 2.20
C ALA A 144 -11.79 3.46 2.63
#